data_AF-A0A3D5AZ85-F1
#
_entry.id   AF-A0A3D5AZ85-F1
#
_cell.length_a   1.000
_cell.length_b   1.000
_cell.length_c   1.000
_cell.angle_alpha   90.00
_cell.angle_beta   90.00
_cell.angle_gamma   90.00
#
_symmetry.space_group_name_H-M   'P 1'
#
loop_
_entity.id
_entity.type
_entity.pdbx_description
1 polymer ?
#
loop_
_entity_poly.entity_id
_entity_poly.type
_entity_poly.pdbx_seq_one_letter_code
_entity_poly.pdbx_strand_id
1 'polypeptide(L)'
;MYRNNSFRVVLAAVAAAGLVSMETMAGETLNSKQIKEMFADKTIDAVNHVQGGKSQLTYFSADGKIAQKAPSGEKREGSWRVSDKNQQCITWSGQKEVCSSLQARGDGTYDRIVGDKAVVTIQKMRDGNLLDK
;
A
#
# COMPACT_ATOMS: atom_id res chain seq x y z
N MET A 1 -24.32 -37.25 57.47
CA MET A 1 -22.87 -37.52 57.31
C MET A 1 -22.62 -38.02 55.89
N TYR A 2 -21.49 -37.65 55.28
CA TYR A 2 -21.02 -37.89 53.87
C TYR A 2 -21.67 -37.00 52.79
N ARG A 3 -20.97 -36.39 51.81
CA ARG A 3 -19.53 -36.19 51.52
C ARG A 3 -19.43 -35.09 50.43
N ASN A 4 -18.31 -34.34 50.45
CA ASN A 4 -17.83 -33.40 49.42
C ASN A 4 -18.06 -33.84 47.96
N ASN A 5 -18.19 -32.87 47.04
CA ASN A 5 -17.36 -32.84 45.83
C ASN A 5 -17.37 -31.50 45.06
N SER A 6 -16.21 -30.86 45.09
CA SER A 6 -15.43 -30.36 43.94
C SER A 6 -16.06 -29.37 42.96
N PHE A 7 -15.62 -28.12 43.12
CA PHE A 7 -15.61 -27.06 42.12
C PHE A 7 -15.14 -27.56 40.74
N ARG A 8 -15.96 -27.34 39.71
CA ARG A 8 -15.53 -27.39 38.31
C ARG A 8 -15.44 -25.96 37.80
N VAL A 9 -14.22 -25.42 37.76
CA VAL A 9 -13.88 -24.22 36.98
C VAL A 9 -13.88 -24.65 35.52
N VAL A 10 -14.83 -24.13 34.73
CA VAL A 10 -14.79 -24.26 33.27
C VAL A 10 -13.95 -23.10 32.74
N LEU A 11 -12.70 -23.40 32.38
CA LEU A 11 -11.85 -22.50 31.59
C LEU A 11 -12.43 -22.41 30.17
N ALA A 12 -13.04 -21.28 29.84
CA ALA A 12 -13.33 -20.93 28.45
C ALA A 12 -12.04 -20.40 27.80
N ALA A 13 -11.51 -21.14 26.83
CA ALA A 13 -10.37 -20.73 26.03
C ALA A 13 -10.76 -19.56 25.12
N VAL A 14 -10.16 -18.39 25.33
CA VAL A 14 -10.23 -17.26 24.39
C VAL A 14 -9.31 -17.58 23.22
N ALA A 15 -9.90 -17.89 22.07
CA ALA A 15 -9.16 -18.01 20.81
C ALA A 15 -8.70 -16.62 20.36
N ALA A 16 -7.46 -16.25 20.69
CA ALA A 16 -6.80 -15.08 20.14
C ALA A 16 -6.51 -15.34 18.65
N ALA A 17 -7.32 -14.77 17.76
CA ALA A 17 -7.00 -14.69 16.34
C ALA A 17 -5.77 -13.78 16.19
N GLY A 18 -4.60 -14.40 16.02
CA GLY A 18 -3.34 -13.70 15.83
C GLY A 18 -3.36 -12.87 14.54
N LEU A 19 -3.34 -11.55 14.68
CA LEU A 19 -2.89 -10.66 13.62
C LEU A 19 -1.39 -10.89 13.46
N VAL A 20 -0.99 -11.65 12.45
CA VAL A 20 0.40 -11.74 12.04
C VAL A 20 0.78 -10.36 11.49
N SER A 21 1.47 -9.56 12.29
CA SER A 21 2.10 -8.33 11.83
C SER A 21 3.09 -8.72 10.73
N MET A 22 2.80 -8.34 9.48
CA MET A 22 3.78 -8.44 8.40
C MET A 22 4.85 -7.41 8.68
N GLU A 23 5.90 -7.79 9.41
CA GLU A 23 7.11 -6.99 9.55
C GLU A 23 7.84 -7.02 8.20
N THR A 24 7.58 -6.02 7.35
CA THR A 24 8.32 -5.86 6.09
C THR A 24 9.75 -5.46 6.39
N MET A 25 10.71 -6.28 5.96
CA MET A 25 12.12 -5.99 6.15
C MET A 25 12.58 -4.88 5.20
N ALA A 26 13.55 -4.07 5.64
CA ALA A 26 14.18 -3.09 4.75
C ALA A 26 14.77 -3.80 3.53
N GLY A 27 14.51 -3.26 2.34
CA GLY A 27 14.95 -3.82 1.08
C GLY A 27 14.04 -4.90 0.50
N GLU A 28 13.00 -5.34 1.20
CA GLU A 28 12.03 -6.32 0.70
C GLU A 28 11.26 -5.76 -0.50
N THR A 29 11.25 -6.48 -1.61
CA THR A 29 10.41 -6.17 -2.77
C THR A 29 9.03 -6.78 -2.58
N LEU A 30 8.00 -5.96 -2.67
CA LEU A 30 6.61 -6.38 -2.47
C LEU A 30 6.15 -7.28 -3.61
N ASN A 31 5.41 -8.32 -3.25
CA ASN A 31 4.74 -9.19 -4.21
C ASN A 31 3.40 -8.61 -4.67
N SER A 32 2.82 -9.24 -5.70
CA SER A 32 1.58 -8.77 -6.34
C SER A 32 0.39 -8.64 -5.37
N LYS A 33 0.27 -9.56 -4.41
CA LYS A 33 -0.80 -9.53 -3.40
C LYS A 33 -0.63 -8.33 -2.47
N GLN A 34 0.59 -8.15 -1.93
CA GLN A 34 0.92 -7.01 -1.07
C GLN A 34 0.68 -5.69 -1.79
N ILE A 35 1.11 -5.56 -3.06
CA ILE A 35 0.86 -4.34 -3.86
C ILE A 35 -0.65 -4.09 -3.99
N LYS A 36 -1.45 -5.10 -4.35
CA LYS A 36 -2.88 -4.91 -4.51
C LYS A 36 -3.56 -4.49 -3.21
N GLU A 37 -3.26 -5.14 -2.09
CA GLU A 37 -3.81 -4.80 -0.77
C GLU A 37 -3.39 -3.41 -0.30
N MET A 38 -2.17 -3.00 -0.64
CA MET A 38 -1.59 -1.72 -0.24
C MET A 38 -2.17 -0.52 -1.01
N PHE A 39 -2.60 -0.71 -2.26
CA PHE A 39 -3.06 0.40 -3.12
C PHE A 39 -4.57 0.41 -3.38
N ALA A 40 -5.24 -0.75 -3.42
CA ALA A 40 -6.66 -0.79 -3.79
C ALA A 40 -7.52 0.05 -2.84
N ASP A 41 -8.26 1.00 -3.42
CA ASP A 41 -9.09 1.98 -2.74
C ASP A 41 -8.34 2.83 -1.71
N LYS A 42 -7.07 3.16 -1.99
CA LYS A 42 -6.24 4.01 -1.12
C LYS A 42 -5.71 5.24 -1.84
N THR A 43 -5.51 6.30 -1.06
CA THR A 43 -4.73 7.48 -1.46
C THR A 43 -3.36 7.43 -0.80
N ILE A 44 -2.32 7.60 -1.60
CA ILE A 44 -0.94 7.75 -1.11
C ILE A 44 -0.56 9.21 -1.00
N ASP A 45 0.28 9.51 -0.01
CA ASP A 45 1.13 10.69 0.03
C ASP A 45 2.56 10.27 -0.31
N ALA A 46 3.16 10.91 -1.31
CA ALA A 46 4.45 10.50 -1.83
C ALA A 46 5.28 11.68 -2.31
N VAL A 47 6.60 11.52 -2.28
CA VAL A 47 7.58 12.48 -2.82
C VAL A 47 8.06 11.99 -4.18
N ASN A 48 7.98 12.84 -5.20
CA ASN A 48 8.43 12.54 -6.57
C ASN A 48 9.83 13.09 -6.82
N HIS A 49 10.83 12.20 -6.86
CA HIS A 49 12.24 12.58 -7.00
C HIS A 49 12.58 13.07 -8.40
N VAL A 50 11.85 12.61 -9.42
CA VAL A 50 12.04 13.05 -10.82
C VAL A 50 11.53 14.49 -11.03
N GLN A 51 10.59 14.94 -10.21
CA GLN A 51 10.04 16.30 -10.24
C GLN A 51 10.62 17.21 -9.14
N GLY A 52 11.88 16.99 -8.75
CA GLY A 52 12.58 17.83 -7.78
C GLY A 52 12.10 17.65 -6.33
N GLY A 53 11.62 16.46 -5.97
CA GLY A 53 11.22 16.14 -4.60
C GLY A 53 9.86 16.71 -4.18
N LYS A 54 8.97 16.97 -5.14
CA LYS A 54 7.62 17.50 -4.86
C LYS A 54 6.69 16.42 -4.29
N SER A 55 5.95 16.76 -3.25
CA SER A 55 4.87 15.90 -2.73
C SER A 55 3.73 15.77 -3.73
N GLN A 56 3.02 14.64 -3.74
CA GLN A 56 1.88 14.41 -4.61
C GLN A 56 0.88 13.48 -3.90
N LEU A 57 -0.41 13.73 -4.12
CA LEU A 57 -1.47 12.81 -3.69
C LEU A 57 -1.91 11.98 -4.88
N THR A 58 -1.96 10.66 -4.73
CA THR A 58 -2.41 9.76 -5.79
C THR A 58 -3.41 8.76 -5.24
N TYR A 59 -4.61 8.73 -5.80
CA TYR A 59 -5.65 7.77 -5.47
C TYR A 59 -5.66 6.63 -6.49
N PHE A 60 -5.77 5.40 -5.98
CA PHE A 60 -5.81 4.16 -6.74
C PHE A 60 -7.12 3.45 -6.43
N SER A 61 -8.05 3.42 -7.38
CA SER A 61 -9.32 2.72 -7.18
C SER A 61 -9.17 1.21 -7.41
N ALA A 62 -9.98 0.41 -6.74
CA ALA A 62 -9.97 -1.05 -6.92
C ALA A 62 -10.39 -1.51 -8.34
N ASP A 63 -11.11 -0.67 -9.09
CA ASP A 63 -11.48 -0.93 -10.50
C ASP A 63 -10.36 -0.62 -11.50
N GLY A 64 -9.16 -0.24 -11.02
CA GLY A 64 -7.99 -0.03 -11.86
C GLY A 64 -7.85 1.37 -12.43
N LYS A 65 -8.59 2.37 -11.94
CA LYS A 65 -8.38 3.79 -12.27
C LYS A 65 -7.39 4.43 -11.29
N ILE A 66 -6.66 5.41 -11.79
CA ILE A 66 -5.72 6.19 -10.98
C ILE A 66 -5.93 7.67 -11.27
N ALA A 67 -5.87 8.48 -10.21
CA ALA A 67 -5.90 9.92 -10.30
C ALA A 67 -4.82 10.51 -9.40
N GLN A 68 -4.17 11.57 -9.85
CA GLN A 68 -3.13 12.27 -9.09
C GLN A 68 -3.38 13.77 -9.09
N LYS A 69 -3.10 14.39 -7.95
CA LYS A 69 -3.07 15.85 -7.79
C LYS A 69 -1.65 16.28 -7.45
N ALA A 70 -1.06 17.10 -8.31
CA ALA A 70 0.24 17.73 -8.08
C ALA A 70 0.11 18.92 -7.12
N PRO A 71 1.21 19.42 -6.53
CA PRO A 71 1.18 20.61 -5.66
C PRO A 71 0.63 21.86 -6.35
N SER A 72 0.78 21.96 -7.67
CA SER A 72 0.22 23.05 -8.48
C SER A 72 -1.31 23.03 -8.54
N GLY A 73 -1.96 21.95 -8.07
CA GLY A 73 -3.39 21.71 -8.21
C GLY A 73 -3.77 21.02 -9.52
N GLU A 74 -2.82 20.86 -10.45
CA GLU A 74 -3.03 20.10 -11.68
C GLU A 74 -3.38 18.64 -11.37
N LYS A 75 -4.42 18.16 -12.05
CA LYS A 75 -4.88 16.78 -11.94
C LYS A 75 -4.54 16.01 -13.19
N ARG A 76 -4.16 14.75 -13.02
CA ARG A 76 -4.02 13.79 -14.12
C ARG A 76 -4.64 12.47 -13.75
N GLU A 77 -5.11 11.77 -14.76
CA GLU A 77 -5.83 10.51 -14.64
C GLU A 77 -5.24 9.44 -15.56
N GLY A 78 -5.57 8.19 -15.28
CA GLY A 78 -5.14 7.05 -16.05
C GLY A 78 -5.68 5.74 -15.51
N SER A 79 -4.96 4.67 -15.81
CA SER A 79 -5.20 3.35 -15.24
C SER A 79 -3.99 2.82 -14.49
N TRP A 80 -4.23 1.90 -13.57
CA TRP A 80 -3.21 1.12 -12.91
C TRP A 80 -3.61 -0.35 -12.82
N ARG A 81 -2.61 -1.21 -12.71
CA ARG A 81 -2.77 -2.64 -12.48
C ARG A 81 -1.55 -3.19 -11.75
N VAL A 82 -1.69 -4.41 -11.25
CA VAL A 82 -0.57 -5.21 -10.76
C VAL A 82 -0.29 -6.30 -11.78
N SER A 83 0.97 -6.42 -12.22
CA SER A 83 1.39 -7.49 -13.15
C SER A 83 1.68 -8.79 -12.39
N ASP A 84 1.72 -9.89 -13.14
CA ASP A 84 2.19 -11.20 -12.68
C ASP A 84 3.67 -11.23 -12.24
N LYS A 85 4.45 -10.20 -12.62
CA LYS A 85 5.86 -10.02 -12.28
C LYS A 85 6.09 -9.23 -10.99
N ASN A 86 5.09 -9.10 -10.12
CA ASN A 86 5.17 -8.32 -8.88
C ASN A 86 5.49 -6.84 -9.12
N GLN A 87 4.88 -6.25 -10.15
CA GLN A 87 5.07 -4.83 -10.48
C GLN A 87 3.74 -4.08 -10.44
N GLN A 88 3.79 -2.83 -9.97
CA GLN A 88 2.74 -1.86 -10.20
C GLN A 88 2.95 -1.20 -11.56
N CYS A 89 1.98 -1.33 -12.45
CA CYS A 89 1.99 -0.71 -13.77
C CYS A 89 0.98 0.44 -13.82
N ILE A 90 1.43 1.61 -14.28
CA ILE A 90 0.61 2.82 -14.38
C ILE A 90 0.65 3.32 -15.82
N THR A 91 -0.52 3.62 -16.36
CA THR A 91 -0.70 4.24 -17.67
C THR A 91 -1.44 5.56 -17.48
N TRP A 92 -0.73 6.68 -17.56
CA TRP A 92 -1.37 7.99 -17.59
C TRP A 92 -2.01 8.24 -18.95
N SER A 93 -3.09 9.04 -18.99
CA SER A 93 -3.74 9.41 -20.26
C SER A 93 -2.74 9.98 -21.26
N GLY A 94 -2.71 9.42 -22.47
CA GLY A 94 -1.79 9.81 -23.54
C GLY A 94 -0.34 9.35 -23.35
N GLN A 95 -0.02 8.56 -22.32
CA GLN A 95 1.33 8.06 -22.06
C GLN A 95 1.42 6.54 -22.18
N LYS A 96 2.65 6.04 -22.39
CA LYS A 96 2.93 4.60 -22.34
C LYS A 96 2.87 4.10 -20.90
N GLU A 97 2.52 2.83 -20.75
CA GLU A 97 2.55 2.16 -19.46
C GLU A 97 3.98 2.10 -18.90
N VAL A 98 4.11 2.38 -17.60
CA VAL A 98 5.35 2.24 -16.84
C VAL A 98 5.13 1.30 -15.67
N CYS A 99 5.82 0.17 -15.68
CA CYS A 99 5.85 -0.80 -14.59
C CYS A 99 7.04 -0.55 -13.65
N SER A 100 6.81 -0.75 -12.36
CA SER A 100 7.77 -0.49 -11.28
C SER A 100 7.63 -1.53 -10.18
N SER A 101 8.73 -1.91 -9.54
CA SER A 101 8.70 -2.64 -8.27
C SER A 101 8.52 -1.68 -7.11
N LEU A 102 8.01 -2.20 -5.99
CA LEU A 102 7.85 -1.48 -4.73
C LEU A 102 8.77 -2.13 -3.70
N GLN A 103 9.59 -1.33 -3.03
CA GLN A 103 10.57 -1.81 -2.06
C GLN A 103 10.31 -1.16 -0.70
N ALA A 104 10.17 -1.97 0.36
CA ALA A 104 10.03 -1.47 1.72
C ALA A 104 11.36 -0.88 2.22
N ARG A 105 11.30 0.22 2.97
CA ARG A 105 12.48 0.84 3.60
C ARG A 105 12.71 0.41 5.05
N GLY A 106 11.77 -0.36 5.61
CA GLY A 106 11.81 -0.85 7.00
C GLY A 106 11.32 0.15 8.05
N ASP A 107 10.96 1.37 7.65
CA ASP A 107 10.44 2.45 8.51
C ASP A 107 8.95 2.75 8.23
N GLY A 108 8.26 1.85 7.54
CA GLY A 108 6.88 2.03 7.09
C GLY A 108 6.73 2.85 5.81
N THR A 109 7.83 3.30 5.20
CA THR A 109 7.84 3.94 3.88
C THR A 109 8.30 2.98 2.78
N TYR A 110 7.96 3.30 1.53
CA TYR A 110 8.21 2.44 0.38
C TYR A 110 8.75 3.24 -0.79
N ASP A 111 9.73 2.69 -1.50
CA ASP A 111 10.21 3.26 -2.74
C ASP A 111 9.59 2.56 -3.94
N ARG A 112 9.11 3.36 -4.90
CA ARG A 112 8.74 2.91 -6.24
C ARG A 112 9.99 2.96 -7.11
N ILE A 113 10.44 1.79 -7.56
CA ILE A 113 11.67 1.62 -8.34
C ILE A 113 11.32 1.41 -9.82
N VAL A 114 11.89 2.24 -10.70
CA VAL A 114 11.79 2.09 -12.16
C VAL A 114 13.20 1.85 -12.71
N GLY A 115 13.44 0.67 -13.30
CA GLY A 115 14.81 0.21 -13.55
C GLY A 115 15.54 0.03 -12.22
N ASP A 116 16.64 0.76 -12.03
CA ASP A 116 17.44 0.74 -10.80
C ASP A 116 17.31 2.03 -9.97
N LYS A 117 16.30 2.86 -10.26
CA LYS A 117 16.13 4.18 -9.64
C LYS A 117 14.86 4.26 -8.81
N ALA A 118 14.98 4.69 -7.56
CA ALA A 118 13.84 5.13 -6.75
C ALA A 118 13.30 6.45 -7.30
N VAL A 119 12.15 6.41 -7.95
CA VAL A 119 11.54 7.59 -8.59
C VAL A 119 10.50 8.27 -7.71
N VAL A 120 9.91 7.53 -6.77
CA VAL A 120 8.90 8.02 -5.82
C VAL A 120 9.12 7.34 -4.48
N THR A 121 9.09 8.11 -3.39
CA THR A 121 9.00 7.56 -2.02
C THR A 121 7.60 7.78 -1.47
N ILE A 122 6.93 6.71 -1.11
CA ILE A 122 5.60 6.68 -0.51
C ILE A 122 5.76 6.83 1.00
N GLN A 123 5.20 7.92 1.53
CA GLN A 123 5.33 8.25 2.95
C GLN A 123 4.15 7.74 3.77
N LYS A 124 2.93 7.85 3.22
CA LYS A 124 1.70 7.48 3.91
C LYS A 124 0.68 6.92 2.95
N MET A 125 -0.18 6.05 3.47
CA MET A 125 -1.30 5.46 2.74
C MET A 125 -2.54 5.59 3.61
N ARG A 126 -3.66 6.00 2.99
CA ARG A 126 -4.92 6.28 3.68
C ARG A 126 -6.07 5.72 2.85
N ASP A 127 -7.09 5.21 3.54
CA ASP A 127 -8.26 4.64 2.87
C ASP A 127 -9.10 5.71 2.18
N GLY A 128 -9.65 5.34 1.02
CA GLY A 128 -10.56 6.14 0.21
C GLY A 128 -9.88 7.18 -0.68
N ASN A 129 -10.69 7.85 -1.50
CA ASN A 129 -10.26 8.96 -2.36
C ASN A 129 -10.19 10.27 -1.54
N LEU A 130 -8.99 10.85 -1.46
CA LEU A 130 -8.72 12.08 -0.71
C LEU A 130 -8.27 13.25 -1.59
N LEU A 131 -8.44 13.18 -2.92
CA LEU A 131 -7.93 14.22 -3.83
C LEU A 131 -8.72 15.55 -3.77
N ASP A 132 -9.96 15.49 -3.31
CA ASP A 132 -10.92 16.62 -3.27
C ASP A 132 -11.25 17.09 -1.84
N LYS A 133 -10.52 16.59 -0.84
CA LYS A 133 -10.67 17.01 0.55
C LYS A 133 -9.74 18.16 0.90
#